data_AF-A0A7S1R0Z8-F1
#
_entry.id   AF-A0A7S1R0Z8-F1
#
_cell.length_a   1.000
_cell.length_b   1.000
_cell.length_c   1.000
_cell.angle_alpha   90.00
_cell.angle_beta   90.00
_cell.angle_gamma   90.00
#
_symmetry.space_group_name_H-M   'P 1'
#
loop_
_entity.id
_entity.type
_entity.pdbx_description
1 polymer ?
#
loop_
_entity_poly.entity_id
_entity_poly.type
_entity_poly.pdbx_seq_one_letter_code
_entity_poly.pdbx_strand_id
1 'polypeptide(L)'
;MSQGPAILEVQTPMDPGPEEETFDFRPLSVEMEAQVTRVQAVARGRKARSEALKNKTEEQRQMLFAAQQTSELRRNFFREVDEVLGVSKAVYNSSAGLQEAHGYLQRHNIQQLLESLLARAALERPPDLREFLAEVLMEMIKSRGQPSMGLFTEQDLSTMFDMWDDLKTGTIPVYKVAESLTALNCSVGREKEAVEAVVGADCSQVDRETFMKIVRSELEMVYSSPTV
;
A
#
# COMPACT_ATOMS: atom_id res chain seq x y z
N MET A 1 63.62 40.87 -44.25
CA MET A 1 63.34 42.29 -43.96
C MET A 1 62.36 42.79 -45.01
N SER A 2 61.09 42.90 -44.64
CA SER A 2 60.03 43.41 -45.52
C SER A 2 59.28 44.47 -44.73
N GLN A 3 59.36 45.71 -45.22
CA GLN A 3 58.73 46.90 -44.65
C GLN A 3 57.26 46.93 -45.05
N GLY A 4 56.36 47.09 -44.08
CA GLY A 4 54.97 47.44 -44.33
C GLY A 4 54.80 48.95 -44.52
N PRO A 5 53.67 49.38 -45.13
CA PRO A 5 53.16 50.73 -44.87
C PRO A 5 51.65 50.78 -44.57
N ALA A 6 51.35 51.69 -43.64
CA ALA A 6 50.29 52.72 -43.58
C ALA A 6 48.85 52.47 -44.10
N ILE A 7 47.93 52.47 -43.13
CA ILE A 7 46.63 53.18 -42.98
C ILE A 7 46.06 53.90 -44.22
N LEU A 8 44.78 53.62 -44.53
CA LEU A 8 43.81 54.63 -44.99
C LEU A 8 42.39 54.25 -44.52
N GLU A 9 41.72 55.19 -43.84
CA GLU A 9 40.27 55.15 -43.55
C GLU A 9 39.44 55.14 -44.83
N VAL A 10 38.40 54.30 -44.86
CA VAL A 10 37.26 54.43 -45.77
C VAL A 10 35.98 54.31 -44.95
N GLN A 11 35.17 55.34 -45.07
CA GLN A 11 33.86 55.54 -44.46
C GLN A 11 32.77 55.12 -45.46
N THR A 12 31.70 54.45 -45.01
CA THR A 12 30.31 54.39 -45.57
C THR A 12 29.56 53.14 -45.00
N PRO A 13 28.21 53.03 -45.08
CA PRO A 13 27.21 53.79 -44.31
C PRO A 13 26.10 52.91 -43.66
N MET A 14 25.45 53.46 -42.62
CA MET A 14 24.07 53.22 -42.13
C MET A 14 23.33 51.92 -42.51
N ASP A 15 23.21 51.01 -41.54
CA ASP A 15 22.25 49.90 -41.52
C ASP A 15 20.79 50.38 -41.31
N PRO A 16 19.80 49.82 -42.03
CA PRO A 16 18.38 50.04 -41.77
C PRO A 16 17.91 49.25 -40.53
N GLY A 17 17.03 49.85 -39.74
CA GLY A 17 16.56 49.37 -38.43
C GLY A 17 15.77 48.05 -38.44
N PRO A 18 15.43 47.52 -37.24
CA PRO A 18 14.88 46.19 -37.08
C PRO A 18 13.45 46.11 -37.63
N GLU A 19 13.22 45.16 -38.52
CA GLU A 19 11.90 44.76 -38.98
C GLU A 19 11.10 44.24 -37.78
N GLU A 20 9.92 44.83 -37.55
CA GLU A 20 8.95 44.36 -36.57
C GLU A 20 8.45 42.97 -36.99
N GLU A 21 8.95 41.91 -36.34
CA GLU A 21 8.31 40.59 -36.37
C GLU A 21 6.92 40.70 -35.74
N THR A 22 5.92 40.86 -36.61
CA THR A 22 4.51 40.74 -36.23
C THR A 22 4.25 39.30 -35.78
N PHE A 23 4.20 39.10 -34.47
CA PHE A 23 3.80 37.83 -33.87
C PHE A 23 2.34 37.58 -34.24
N ASP A 24 2.11 36.66 -35.17
CA ASP A 24 0.82 36.31 -35.74
C ASP A 24 -0.07 35.70 -34.63
N PHE A 25 -0.85 36.55 -33.95
CA PHE A 25 -1.92 36.15 -33.05
C PHE A 25 -3.04 35.52 -33.88
N ARG A 26 -2.87 34.24 -34.23
CA ARG A 26 -4.00 33.43 -34.67
C ARG A 26 -5.07 33.50 -33.58
N PRO A 27 -6.31 33.88 -33.90
CA PRO A 27 -7.40 33.85 -32.92
C PRO A 27 -7.49 32.43 -32.37
N LEU A 28 -7.51 32.30 -31.05
CA LEU A 28 -7.71 31.01 -30.40
C LEU A 28 -8.96 30.37 -31.03
N SER A 29 -8.85 29.10 -31.45
CA SER A 29 -10.04 28.40 -31.92
C SER A 29 -11.08 28.43 -30.79
N VAL A 30 -12.36 28.57 -31.15
CA VAL A 30 -13.48 28.63 -30.19
C VAL A 30 -13.43 27.46 -29.17
N GLU A 31 -12.87 26.32 -29.57
CA GLU A 31 -12.62 25.17 -28.72
C GLU A 31 -11.54 25.41 -27.65
N MET A 32 -10.46 26.14 -27.98
CA MET A 32 -9.38 26.47 -27.05
C MET A 32 -9.83 27.51 -26.03
N GLU A 33 -10.65 28.48 -26.42
CA GLU A 33 -11.28 29.43 -25.48
C GLU A 33 -12.22 28.73 -24.49
N ALA A 34 -13.00 27.75 -24.96
CA ALA A 34 -13.86 26.94 -24.10
C ALA A 34 -13.06 26.07 -23.12
N GLN A 35 -11.92 25.51 -23.54
CA GLN A 35 -11.01 24.77 -22.68
C GLN A 35 -10.34 25.68 -21.63
N VAL A 36 -9.85 26.86 -22.02
CA VAL A 36 -9.29 27.86 -21.09
C VAL A 36 -10.34 28.28 -20.06
N THR A 37 -11.58 28.56 -20.51
CA THR A 37 -12.69 28.89 -19.61
C THR A 37 -12.99 27.77 -18.61
N ARG A 38 -12.99 26.50 -19.07
CA ARG A 38 -13.17 25.33 -18.21
C ARG A 38 -12.05 25.21 -17.18
N VAL A 39 -10.80 25.38 -17.58
CA VAL A 39 -9.63 25.33 -16.69
C VAL A 39 -9.67 26.45 -15.66
N GLN A 40 -10.01 27.67 -16.08
CA GLN A 40 -10.17 28.82 -15.18
C GLN A 40 -11.31 28.62 -14.17
N ALA A 41 -12.44 28.05 -14.61
CA ALA A 41 -13.55 27.72 -13.71
C ALA A 41 -13.15 26.66 -12.67
N VAL A 42 -12.41 25.62 -13.07
CA VAL A 42 -11.88 24.60 -12.15
C VAL A 42 -10.89 25.22 -11.16
N ALA A 43 -9.99 26.09 -11.63
CA ALA A 43 -9.00 26.78 -10.79
C ALA A 43 -9.68 27.69 -9.76
N ARG A 44 -10.67 28.50 -10.17
CA ARG A 44 -11.48 29.33 -9.28
C ARG A 44 -12.23 28.48 -8.25
N GLY A 45 -12.81 27.36 -8.67
CA GLY A 45 -13.48 26.42 -7.77
C GLY A 45 -12.54 25.78 -6.76
N ARG A 46 -11.32 25.41 -7.16
CA ARG A 46 -10.29 24.89 -6.24
C ARG A 46 -9.87 25.94 -5.22
N LYS A 47 -9.68 27.18 -5.65
CA LYS A 47 -9.32 28.31 -4.78
C LYS A 47 -10.42 28.61 -3.75
N ALA A 48 -11.67 28.70 -4.20
CA ALA A 48 -12.82 28.92 -3.32
C ALA A 48 -13.00 27.79 -2.29
N ARG A 49 -12.82 26.52 -2.68
CA ARG A 49 -12.86 25.38 -1.74
C ARG A 49 -11.72 25.45 -0.72
N SER A 50 -10.51 25.79 -1.16
CA SER A 50 -9.34 25.95 -0.28
C SER A 50 -9.55 27.07 0.74
N GLU A 51 -10.04 28.22 0.31
CA GLU A 51 -10.32 29.36 1.20
C GLU A 51 -11.46 29.05 2.19
N ALA A 52 -12.50 28.35 1.75
CA ALA A 52 -13.59 27.89 2.62
C ALA A 52 -13.12 26.86 3.67
N LEU A 53 -12.11 26.05 3.38
CA LEU A 53 -11.47 25.14 4.36
C LEU A 53 -10.58 25.90 5.35
N LYS A 54 -9.88 26.93 4.88
CA LYS A 54 -9.03 27.80 5.71
C LYS A 54 -9.83 28.70 6.66
N ASN A 55 -11.00 29.15 6.27
CA ASN A 55 -11.84 30.04 7.09
C ASN A 55 -12.71 29.31 8.12
N LYS A 56 -12.64 27.97 8.21
CA LYS A 56 -13.37 27.17 9.20
C LYS A 56 -12.65 27.14 10.54
N THR A 57 -13.43 27.27 11.61
CA THR A 57 -12.98 27.07 13.00
C THR A 57 -12.40 25.66 13.18
N GLU A 58 -11.46 25.51 14.09
CA GLU A 58 -10.79 24.24 14.39
C GLU A 58 -11.78 23.11 14.71
N GLU A 59 -12.83 23.41 15.47
CA GLU A 59 -13.94 22.48 15.75
C GLU A 59 -14.67 22.01 14.48
N GLN A 60 -14.92 22.91 13.53
CA GLN A 60 -15.58 22.57 12.27
C GLN A 60 -14.67 21.73 11.37
N ARG A 61 -13.36 21.94 11.41
CA ARG A 61 -12.38 21.11 10.68
C ARG A 61 -12.32 19.71 11.28
N GLN A 62 -12.28 19.58 12.60
CA GLN A 62 -12.33 18.29 13.29
C GLN A 62 -13.64 17.55 12.99
N MET A 63 -14.78 18.23 13.05
CA MET A 63 -16.08 17.63 12.72
C MET A 63 -16.15 17.16 11.26
N LEU A 64 -15.61 17.93 10.31
CA LEU A 64 -15.55 17.52 8.91
C LEU A 64 -14.62 16.34 8.68
N PHE A 65 -13.49 16.31 9.36
CA PHE A 65 -12.55 15.20 9.29
C PHE A 65 -13.18 13.91 9.85
N ALA A 66 -13.85 14.00 11.00
CA ALA A 66 -14.60 12.88 11.58
C ALA A 66 -15.76 12.44 10.66
N ALA A 67 -16.48 13.38 10.05
CA ALA A 67 -17.54 13.07 9.08
C ALA A 67 -17.00 12.39 7.81
N GLN A 68 -15.82 12.80 7.33
CA GLN A 68 -15.14 12.14 6.21
C GLN A 68 -14.71 10.73 6.58
N GLN A 69 -14.05 10.54 7.72
CA GLN A 69 -13.63 9.22 8.18
C GLN A 69 -14.82 8.29 8.38
N THR A 70 -15.91 8.74 9.00
CA THR A 70 -17.12 7.92 9.18
C THR A 70 -17.76 7.55 7.86
N SER A 71 -17.76 8.46 6.87
CA SER A 71 -18.22 8.16 5.51
C SER A 71 -17.34 7.11 4.82
N GLU A 72 -16.02 7.22 4.95
CA GLU A 72 -15.06 6.27 4.38
C GLU A 72 -15.15 4.89 5.02
N LEU A 73 -15.21 4.82 6.36
CA LEU A 73 -15.42 3.57 7.09
C LEU A 73 -16.72 2.89 6.65
N ARG A 74 -17.80 3.66 6.52
CA ARG A 74 -19.09 3.14 6.08
C ARG A 74 -19.03 2.64 4.63
N ARG A 75 -18.31 3.34 3.75
CA ARG A 75 -18.11 2.89 2.36
C ARG A 75 -17.30 1.60 2.32
N ASN A 76 -16.21 1.52 3.07
CA ASN A 76 -15.34 0.36 3.13
C ASN A 76 -16.08 -0.85 3.69
N PHE A 77 -16.88 -0.66 4.74
CA PHE A 77 -17.74 -1.71 5.30
C PHE A 77 -18.72 -2.28 4.26
N PHE A 78 -19.42 -1.42 3.50
CA PHE A 78 -20.34 -1.93 2.49
C PHE A 78 -19.64 -2.54 1.29
N ARG A 79 -18.40 -2.14 0.99
CA ARG A 79 -17.57 -2.81 -0.01
C ARG A 79 -17.19 -4.21 0.46
N GLU A 80 -16.77 -4.36 1.70
CA GLU A 80 -16.47 -5.66 2.31
C GLU A 80 -17.70 -6.57 2.33
N VAL A 81 -18.87 -6.06 2.73
CA VAL A 81 -20.13 -6.82 2.69
C VAL A 81 -20.47 -7.30 1.28
N ASP A 82 -20.26 -6.46 0.27
CA ASP A 82 -20.47 -6.82 -1.13
C ASP A 82 -19.45 -7.87 -1.61
N GLU A 83 -18.18 -7.75 -1.20
CA GLU A 83 -17.12 -8.73 -1.51
C GLU A 83 -17.39 -10.10 -0.86
N VAL A 84 -17.85 -10.13 0.40
CA VAL A 84 -18.05 -11.36 1.18
C VAL A 84 -19.36 -12.05 0.83
N LEU A 85 -20.47 -11.30 0.76
CA LEU A 85 -21.80 -11.86 0.57
C LEU A 85 -22.35 -11.68 -0.85
N GLY A 86 -21.75 -10.84 -1.69
CA GLY A 86 -22.24 -10.55 -3.04
C GLY A 86 -23.59 -9.81 -3.05
N VAL A 87 -23.92 -9.10 -1.97
CA VAL A 87 -25.23 -8.46 -1.80
C VAL A 87 -25.15 -6.94 -1.71
N SER A 88 -26.07 -6.28 -2.41
CA SER A 88 -26.18 -4.82 -2.36
C SER A 88 -26.56 -4.33 -0.96
N LYS A 89 -26.13 -3.10 -0.65
CA LYS A 89 -26.47 -2.38 0.59
C LYS A 89 -27.97 -2.39 0.92
N ALA A 90 -28.85 -2.32 -0.08
CA ALA A 90 -30.30 -2.30 0.15
C ALA A 90 -30.80 -3.65 0.70
N VAL A 91 -30.27 -4.76 0.18
CA VAL A 91 -30.63 -6.12 0.57
C VAL A 91 -30.02 -6.49 1.93
N TYR A 92 -28.80 -6.04 2.19
CA TYR A 92 -28.16 -6.23 3.50
C TYR A 92 -28.91 -5.52 4.64
N ASN A 93 -29.41 -4.31 4.40
CA ASN A 93 -30.15 -3.55 5.42
C ASN A 93 -31.60 -4.02 5.58
N SER A 94 -32.17 -4.73 4.61
CA SER A 94 -33.56 -5.19 4.67
C SER A 94 -33.74 -6.52 5.40
N SER A 95 -32.68 -7.33 5.54
CA SER A 95 -32.74 -8.67 6.07
C SER A 95 -31.85 -8.84 7.30
N ALA A 96 -32.47 -8.99 8.47
CA ALA A 96 -31.74 -9.21 9.74
C ALA A 96 -30.90 -10.50 9.72
N GLY A 97 -31.43 -11.57 9.10
CA GLY A 97 -30.71 -12.85 8.97
C GLY A 97 -29.40 -12.75 8.18
N LEU A 98 -29.29 -11.80 7.24
CA LEU A 98 -28.08 -11.59 6.46
C LEU A 98 -26.99 -10.89 7.28
N GLN A 99 -27.40 -9.99 8.18
CA GLN A 99 -26.51 -9.33 9.13
C GLN A 99 -26.00 -10.33 10.17
N GLU A 100 -26.87 -11.22 10.65
CA GLU A 100 -26.48 -12.31 11.55
C GLU A 100 -25.51 -13.28 10.88
N ALA A 101 -25.77 -13.66 9.62
CA ALA A 101 -24.87 -14.49 8.83
C ALA A 101 -23.51 -13.82 8.61
N HIS A 102 -23.50 -12.53 8.24
CA HIS A 102 -22.27 -11.76 8.11
C HIS A 102 -21.48 -11.73 9.41
N GLY A 103 -22.15 -11.43 10.53
CA GLY A 103 -21.54 -11.43 11.85
C GLY A 103 -21.04 -12.81 12.27
N TYR A 104 -21.67 -13.90 11.82
CA TYR A 104 -21.17 -15.26 12.04
C TYR A 104 -19.90 -15.54 11.22
N LEU A 105 -19.89 -15.18 9.93
CA LEU A 105 -18.73 -15.33 9.04
C LEU A 105 -17.50 -14.58 9.57
N GLN A 106 -17.69 -13.33 9.99
CA GLN A 106 -16.63 -12.51 10.58
C GLN A 106 -16.15 -13.07 11.93
N ARG A 107 -17.06 -13.41 12.85
CA ARG A 107 -16.68 -13.94 14.17
C ARG A 107 -15.87 -15.23 14.09
N HIS A 108 -16.16 -16.08 13.12
CA HIS A 108 -15.48 -17.36 12.93
C HIS A 108 -14.35 -17.31 11.90
N ASN A 109 -14.02 -16.13 11.36
CA ASN A 109 -12.98 -15.93 10.34
C ASN A 109 -13.06 -16.97 9.20
N ILE A 110 -14.28 -17.32 8.78
CA ILE A 110 -14.51 -18.41 7.81
C ILE A 110 -13.82 -18.11 6.48
N GLN A 111 -13.77 -16.84 6.09
CA GLN A 111 -13.06 -16.42 4.88
C GLN A 111 -11.56 -16.71 4.97
N GLN A 112 -10.90 -16.31 6.05
CA GLN A 112 -9.47 -16.57 6.27
C GLN A 112 -9.18 -18.08 6.32
N LEU A 113 -10.06 -18.84 6.98
CA LEU A 113 -9.97 -20.30 7.00
C LEU A 113 -10.06 -20.87 5.59
N LEU A 114 -11.07 -20.46 4.82
CA LEU A 114 -11.26 -20.94 3.45
C LEU A 114 -10.08 -20.55 2.54
N GLU A 115 -9.58 -19.32 2.63
CA GLU A 115 -8.41 -18.84 1.90
C GLU A 115 -7.17 -19.66 2.24
N SER A 116 -6.93 -19.95 3.53
CA SER A 116 -5.81 -20.80 3.96
C SER A 116 -5.91 -22.23 3.42
N LEU A 117 -7.11 -22.81 3.43
CA LEU A 117 -7.37 -24.15 2.91
C LEU A 117 -7.19 -24.21 1.38
N LEU A 118 -7.70 -23.21 0.67
CA LEU A 118 -7.54 -23.10 -0.77
C LEU A 118 -6.09 -22.85 -1.17
N ALA A 119 -5.34 -22.06 -0.39
CA ALA A 119 -3.91 -21.85 -0.60
C ALA A 119 -3.13 -23.17 -0.47
N ARG A 120 -3.39 -23.98 0.58
CA ARG A 120 -2.78 -25.31 0.72
C ARG A 120 -3.15 -26.23 -0.43
N ALA A 121 -4.43 -26.28 -0.80
CA ALA A 121 -4.90 -27.09 -1.92
C ALA A 121 -4.26 -26.67 -3.26
N ALA A 122 -4.02 -25.37 -3.46
CA ALA A 122 -3.37 -24.86 -4.66
C ALA A 122 -1.88 -25.22 -4.73
N LEU A 123 -1.20 -25.26 -3.58
CA LEU A 123 0.22 -25.62 -3.48
C LEU A 123 0.44 -27.12 -3.67
N GLU A 124 -0.30 -27.95 -2.94
CA GLU A 124 -0.11 -29.41 -2.94
C GLU A 124 -0.77 -30.10 -4.14
N ARG A 125 -1.81 -29.46 -4.71
CA ARG A 125 -2.57 -29.94 -5.87
C ARG A 125 -2.97 -31.43 -5.74
N PRO A 126 -3.71 -31.80 -4.69
CA PRO A 126 -4.08 -33.18 -4.42
C PRO A 126 -5.03 -33.73 -5.51
N PRO A 127 -5.03 -35.05 -5.74
CA PRO A 127 -5.94 -35.69 -6.69
C PRO A 127 -7.41 -35.60 -6.22
N ASP A 128 -7.64 -35.73 -4.91
CA ASP A 128 -8.97 -35.68 -4.29
C ASP A 128 -9.08 -34.52 -3.30
N LEU A 129 -9.62 -33.39 -3.78
CA LEU A 129 -9.73 -32.16 -2.99
C LEU A 129 -10.57 -32.32 -1.72
N ARG A 130 -11.65 -33.11 -1.78
CA ARG A 130 -12.58 -33.24 -0.65
C ARG A 130 -11.97 -33.97 0.54
N GLU A 131 -11.26 -35.06 0.25
CA GLU A 131 -10.60 -35.87 1.28
C GLU A 131 -9.46 -35.07 1.90
N PHE A 132 -8.62 -34.45 1.06
CA PHE A 132 -7.55 -33.56 1.50
C PHE A 132 -8.06 -32.44 2.43
N LEU A 133 -9.11 -31.72 2.03
CA LEU A 133 -9.66 -30.64 2.86
C LEU A 133 -10.22 -31.16 4.20
N ALA A 134 -10.82 -32.35 4.21
CA ALA A 134 -11.31 -32.97 5.45
C ALA A 134 -10.15 -33.36 6.38
N GLU A 135 -9.07 -33.91 5.82
CA GLU A 135 -7.86 -34.26 6.58
C GLU A 135 -7.20 -33.02 7.18
N VAL A 136 -7.00 -31.96 6.38
CA VAL A 136 -6.42 -30.70 6.84
C VAL A 136 -7.29 -30.05 7.92
N LEU A 137 -8.61 -30.05 7.76
CA LEU A 137 -9.51 -29.56 8.81
C LEU A 137 -9.41 -30.39 10.09
N MET A 138 -9.30 -31.72 9.99
CA MET A 138 -9.09 -32.58 11.16
C MET A 138 -7.74 -32.32 11.83
N GLU A 139 -6.69 -32.06 11.06
CA GLU A 139 -5.38 -31.66 11.57
C GLU A 139 -5.47 -30.33 12.33
N MET A 140 -6.11 -29.31 11.74
CA MET A 140 -6.32 -28.01 12.38
C MET A 140 -7.15 -28.10 13.66
N ILE A 141 -8.11 -29.03 13.73
CA ILE A 141 -8.89 -29.30 14.95
C ILE A 141 -8.01 -29.96 16.01
N LYS A 142 -7.10 -30.86 15.62
CA LYS A 142 -6.16 -31.53 16.54
C LYS A 142 -5.07 -30.60 17.06
N SER A 143 -4.61 -29.66 16.23
CA SER A 143 -3.61 -28.64 16.59
C SER A 143 -4.23 -27.38 17.19
N ARG A 144 -5.55 -27.39 17.45
CA ARG A 144 -6.28 -26.27 18.04
C ARG A 144 -5.71 -25.92 19.41
N GLY A 145 -5.07 -24.75 19.50
CA GLY A 145 -4.41 -24.25 20.72
C GLY A 145 -2.88 -24.25 20.66
N GLN A 146 -2.26 -24.77 19.59
CA GLN A 146 -0.84 -24.52 19.34
C GLN A 146 -0.66 -23.22 18.55
N PRO A 147 0.40 -22.45 18.86
CA PRO A 147 0.75 -21.28 18.05
C PRO A 147 1.06 -21.75 16.63
N SER A 148 0.23 -21.28 15.69
CA SER A 148 0.36 -21.63 14.28
C SER A 148 1.06 -20.49 13.56
N MET A 149 2.10 -20.83 12.79
CA MET A 149 2.74 -19.90 11.84
C MET A 149 1.97 -19.81 10.50
N GLY A 150 0.71 -20.28 10.49
CA GLY A 150 -0.16 -20.27 9.31
C GLY A 150 0.23 -21.32 8.27
N LEU A 151 0.75 -20.85 7.13
CA LEU A 151 1.24 -21.70 6.04
C LEU A 151 2.76 -21.87 6.06
N PHE A 152 3.47 -21.10 6.89
CA PHE A 152 4.92 -21.12 6.94
C PHE A 152 5.43 -22.26 7.80
N THR A 153 6.35 -23.03 7.23
CA THR A 153 7.13 -24.03 7.96
C THR A 153 8.46 -23.43 8.42
N GLU A 154 9.11 -24.07 9.39
CA GLU A 154 10.47 -23.70 9.81
C GLU A 154 11.47 -23.77 8.64
N GLN A 155 11.21 -24.67 7.67
CA GLN A 155 12.01 -24.79 6.46
C GLN A 155 11.82 -23.59 5.52
N ASP A 156 10.63 -23.03 5.43
CA ASP A 156 10.38 -21.82 4.63
C ASP A 156 11.10 -20.62 5.25
N LEU A 157 11.08 -20.48 6.58
CA LEU A 157 11.79 -19.42 7.28
C LEU A 157 13.31 -19.55 7.12
N SER A 158 13.83 -20.78 7.17
CA SER A 158 15.23 -21.07 6.86
C SER A 158 15.57 -20.68 5.44
N THR A 159 14.75 -21.06 4.47
CA THR A 159 15.00 -20.78 3.06
C THR A 159 14.95 -19.28 2.80
N MET A 160 14.06 -18.56 3.48
CA MET A 160 13.99 -17.10 3.43
C MET A 160 15.27 -16.47 3.98
N PHE A 161 15.79 -16.94 5.11
CA PHE A 161 17.07 -16.48 5.63
C PHE A 161 18.20 -16.69 4.60
N ASP A 162 18.27 -17.89 4.02
CA ASP A 162 19.29 -18.24 3.02
C ASP A 162 19.19 -17.38 1.75
N MET A 163 17.99 -16.92 1.36
CA MET A 163 17.79 -15.98 0.25
C MET A 163 18.26 -14.55 0.58
N TRP A 164 18.28 -14.16 1.85
CA TRP A 164 18.76 -12.84 2.27
C TRP A 164 20.26 -12.83 2.59
N ASP A 165 20.82 -13.98 2.95
CA ASP A 165 22.25 -14.20 3.18
C ASP A 165 22.95 -14.74 1.91
N ASP A 166 22.88 -13.97 0.82
CA ASP A 166 23.53 -14.30 -0.46
C ASP A 166 25.02 -14.63 -0.32
N LEU A 167 25.68 -14.01 0.66
CA LEU A 167 27.10 -14.17 0.93
C LEU A 167 27.42 -15.34 1.88
N LYS A 168 26.41 -16.05 2.41
CA LYS A 168 26.53 -17.15 3.37
C LYS A 168 27.39 -16.80 4.59
N THR A 169 27.25 -15.57 5.04
CA THR A 169 27.95 -15.03 6.21
C THR A 169 27.39 -15.56 7.52
N GLY A 170 26.19 -16.15 7.51
CA GLY A 170 25.47 -16.64 8.68
C GLY A 170 24.76 -15.53 9.46
N THR A 171 24.82 -14.28 8.98
CA THR A 171 24.19 -13.13 9.60
C THR A 171 23.57 -12.22 8.55
N ILE A 172 22.42 -11.61 8.88
CA ILE A 172 21.73 -10.63 8.03
C ILE A 172 21.61 -9.30 8.77
N PRO A 173 21.70 -8.16 8.08
CA PRO A 173 21.57 -6.86 8.72
C PRO A 173 20.10 -6.56 9.09
N VAL A 174 19.89 -5.82 10.17
CA VAL A 174 18.55 -5.53 10.75
C VAL A 174 17.56 -4.95 9.74
N TYR A 175 18.00 -4.09 8.81
CA TYR A 175 17.10 -3.51 7.82
C TYR A 175 16.50 -4.57 6.87
N LYS A 176 17.20 -5.68 6.60
CA LYS A 176 16.69 -6.80 5.80
C LYS A 176 15.65 -7.63 6.55
N VAL A 177 15.77 -7.71 7.88
CA VAL A 177 14.74 -8.32 8.73
C VAL A 177 13.46 -7.49 8.66
N ALA A 178 13.57 -6.17 8.77
CA ALA A 178 12.43 -5.27 8.63
C ALA A 178 11.78 -5.37 7.23
N GLU A 179 12.59 -5.39 6.15
CA GLU A 179 12.09 -5.62 4.78
C GLU A 179 11.35 -6.97 4.66
N SER A 180 11.85 -8.02 5.31
CA SER A 180 11.20 -9.34 5.32
C SER A 180 9.86 -9.30 6.06
N LEU A 181 9.78 -8.63 7.21
CA LEU A 181 8.54 -8.48 7.97
C LEU A 181 7.49 -7.65 7.21
N THR A 182 7.93 -6.60 6.50
CA THR A 182 7.06 -5.84 5.59
C THR A 182 6.59 -6.71 4.42
N ALA A 183 7.48 -7.51 3.82
CA ALA A 183 7.14 -8.40 2.70
C ALA A 183 6.16 -9.50 3.11
N LEU A 184 6.28 -10.01 4.34
CA LEU A 184 5.35 -10.98 4.92
C LEU A 184 4.06 -10.35 5.45
N ASN A 185 3.92 -9.01 5.36
CA ASN A 185 2.77 -8.25 5.83
C ASN A 185 2.41 -8.55 7.30
N CYS A 186 3.41 -8.90 8.12
CA CYS A 186 3.17 -9.32 9.50
C CYS A 186 2.98 -8.13 10.45
N SER A 187 3.66 -7.01 10.17
CA SER A 187 3.67 -5.87 11.08
C SER A 187 3.70 -4.55 10.32
N VAL A 188 2.61 -4.21 9.64
CA VAL A 188 2.46 -2.92 8.94
C VAL A 188 2.70 -1.76 9.93
N GLY A 189 3.89 -1.15 9.87
CA GLY A 189 4.30 -0.02 10.70
C GLY A 189 4.86 -0.36 12.09
N ARG A 190 5.06 -1.65 12.42
CA ARG A 190 5.71 -2.10 13.67
C ARG A 190 6.99 -2.91 13.42
N GLU A 191 7.50 -2.93 12.19
CA GLU A 191 8.65 -3.79 11.83
C GLU A 191 9.92 -3.45 12.61
N LYS A 192 10.15 -2.17 12.88
CA LYS A 192 11.33 -1.71 13.63
C LYS A 192 11.21 -2.00 15.13
N GLU A 193 10.02 -1.79 15.70
CA GLU A 193 9.74 -2.04 17.12
C GLU A 193 9.83 -3.54 17.45
N ALA A 194 9.34 -4.40 16.56
CA ALA A 194 9.41 -5.86 16.71
C ALA A 194 10.87 -6.37 16.73
N VAL A 195 11.72 -5.81 15.87
CA VAL A 195 13.14 -6.18 15.84
C VAL A 195 13.87 -5.62 17.06
N GLU A 196 13.61 -4.39 17.45
CA GLU A 196 14.20 -3.76 18.65
C GLU A 196 13.82 -4.49 19.95
N ALA A 197 12.61 -5.04 20.04
CA ALA A 197 12.13 -5.78 21.21
C ALA A 197 12.90 -7.08 21.48
N VAL A 198 13.41 -7.74 20.43
CA VAL A 198 14.09 -9.05 20.54
C VAL A 198 15.61 -8.91 20.51
N VAL A 199 16.12 -7.97 19.71
CA VAL A 199 17.56 -7.83 19.41
C VAL A 199 18.23 -6.74 20.26
N GLY A 200 17.44 -5.83 20.85
CA GLY A 200 17.93 -4.64 21.52
C GLY A 200 18.46 -3.59 20.53
N ALA A 201 18.56 -2.33 20.96
CA ALA A 201 18.91 -1.21 20.09
C ALA A 201 20.33 -1.26 19.48
N ASP A 202 21.20 -2.15 19.97
CA ASP A 202 22.65 -2.09 19.72
C ASP A 202 23.19 -3.18 18.76
N CYS A 203 22.34 -4.10 18.29
CA CYS A 203 22.78 -5.16 17.38
C CYS A 203 22.46 -4.80 15.93
N SER A 204 23.50 -4.70 15.09
CA SER A 204 23.37 -4.36 13.66
C SER A 204 23.13 -5.56 12.75
N GLN A 205 23.39 -6.77 13.27
CA GLN A 205 23.27 -8.04 12.57
C GLN A 205 22.49 -9.05 13.40
N VAL A 206 21.76 -9.91 12.69
CA VAL A 206 20.89 -10.94 13.25
C VAL A 206 21.33 -12.29 12.69
N ASP A 207 21.57 -13.25 13.56
CA ASP A 207 21.85 -14.64 13.19
C ASP A 207 20.57 -15.39 12.80
N ARG A 208 20.75 -16.54 12.17
CA ARG A 208 19.63 -17.36 11.67
C ARG A 208 18.63 -17.73 12.76
N GLU A 209 19.08 -18.09 13.96
CA GLU A 209 18.16 -18.49 15.03
C GLU A 209 17.34 -17.30 15.55
N THR A 210 17.97 -16.15 15.70
CA THR A 210 17.28 -14.93 16.14
C THR A 210 16.31 -14.44 15.07
N PHE A 211 16.66 -14.52 13.78
CA PHE A 211 15.74 -14.21 12.68
C PHE A 211 14.49 -15.10 12.74
N MET A 212 14.68 -16.41 12.85
CA MET A 212 13.56 -17.36 12.93
C MET A 212 12.68 -17.09 14.16
N LYS A 213 13.27 -16.75 15.32
CA LYS A 213 12.50 -16.38 16.52
C LYS A 213 11.66 -15.12 16.33
N ILE A 214 12.22 -14.07 15.72
CA ILE A 214 11.50 -12.82 15.45
C ILE A 214 10.32 -13.09 14.51
N VAL A 215 10.61 -13.70 13.35
CA VAL A 215 9.58 -13.93 12.34
C VAL A 215 8.52 -14.89 12.86
N ARG A 216 8.90 -15.91 13.61
CA ARG A 216 7.96 -16.81 14.29
C ARG A 216 7.06 -16.07 15.26
N SER A 217 7.62 -15.25 16.15
CA SER A 217 6.83 -14.49 17.12
C SER A 217 5.82 -13.55 16.44
N GLU A 218 6.25 -12.87 15.38
CA GLU A 218 5.38 -11.97 14.63
C GLU A 218 4.30 -12.72 13.85
N LEU A 219 4.64 -13.83 13.19
CA LEU A 219 3.67 -14.70 12.53
C LEU A 219 2.67 -15.27 13.54
N GLU A 220 3.15 -15.73 14.69
CA GLU A 220 2.29 -16.22 15.76
C GLU A 220 1.36 -15.12 16.27
N MET A 221 1.77 -13.85 16.36
CA MET A 221 0.83 -12.76 16.71
C MET A 221 -0.23 -12.50 15.63
N VAL A 222 0.14 -12.60 14.35
CA VAL A 222 -0.79 -12.36 13.23
C VAL A 222 -1.80 -13.48 13.10
N TYR A 223 -1.35 -14.73 13.27
CA TYR A 223 -2.18 -15.93 13.11
C TYR A 223 -2.80 -16.43 14.41
N SER A 224 -2.30 -16.00 15.57
CA SER A 224 -3.05 -16.10 16.83
C SER A 224 -4.15 -15.06 16.78
N SER A 225 -5.27 -15.43 16.16
CA SER A 225 -6.52 -14.70 16.36
C SER A 225 -6.73 -14.47 17.86
N PRO A 226 -7.25 -13.29 18.27
CA PRO A 226 -7.53 -13.00 19.65
C PRO A 226 -8.47 -14.08 20.19
N THR A 227 -7.96 -14.86 21.14
CA THR A 227 -8.79 -15.63 22.06
C THR A 227 -9.87 -14.70 22.59
N VAL A 228 -11.12 -14.97 22.18
CA VAL A 228 -12.30 -14.59 22.96
C VAL A 228 -12.28 -15.40 24.25
#